data_AF-A0A916ZSC4-F1
#
_entry.id   AF-A0A916ZSC4-F1
#
_cell.length_a   1.000
_cell.length_b   1.000
_cell.length_c   1.000
_cell.angle_alpha   90.00
_cell.angle_beta   90.00
_cell.angle_gamma   90.00
#
_symmetry.space_group_name_H-M   'P 1'
#
loop_
_entity.id
_entity.type
_entity.pdbx_description
1 polymer ?
#
loop_
_entity_poly.entity_id
_entity_poly.type
_entity_poly.pdbx_seq_one_letter_code
_entity_poly.pdbx_strand_id
1 'polypeptide(L)'
;MINTKKQMVYTAFIIIGAALLIYDLAVETDEVYLKVIGLVVLMFGLYSSTRQWASDNDKNRIENENDTSSNEAKFDEVEASSPKKDMHD
;
A
#
# COMPACT_ATOMS: atom_id res chain seq x y z
N MET A 1 -6.60 9.67 -5.90
CA MET A 1 -7.19 9.87 -4.56
C MET A 1 -6.62 8.79 -3.65
N ILE A 2 -5.85 9.16 -2.63
CA ILE A 2 -5.21 8.17 -1.75
C ILE A 2 -6.27 7.56 -0.83
N ASN A 3 -6.39 6.24 -0.82
CA ASN A 3 -7.36 5.53 0.01
C ASN A 3 -6.82 5.34 1.45
N THR A 4 -6.42 6.43 2.11
CA THR A 4 -5.87 6.46 3.49
C THR A 4 -6.86 5.97 4.57
N LYS A 5 -8.12 5.73 4.20
CA LYS A 5 -9.18 5.27 5.10
C LYS A 5 -8.79 4.00 5.86
N LYS A 6 -8.06 3.07 5.23
CA LYS A 6 -7.67 1.81 5.87
C LYS A 6 -6.59 2.01 6.93
N GLN A 7 -5.54 2.77 6.63
CA GLN A 7 -4.47 3.08 7.58
C GLN A 7 -4.99 3.81 8.84
N MET A 8 -5.89 4.79 8.66
CA MET A 8 -6.48 5.53 9.80
C MET A 8 -7.27 4.63 10.76
N VAL A 9 -7.99 3.64 10.22
CA VAL A 9 -8.82 2.73 11.03
C VAL A 9 -7.96 1.85 11.92
N TYR A 10 -6.85 1.29 11.41
CA TYR A 10 -5.98 0.44 12.22
C TYR A 10 -5.26 1.23 13.32
N THR A 11 -4.81 2.45 13.03
CA THR A 11 -4.23 3.34 14.05
C THR A 11 -5.26 3.70 15.12
N ALA A 12 -6.53 3.92 14.74
CA ALA A 12 -7.61 4.17 15.71
C ALA A 12 -7.80 2.97 16.66
N PHE A 13 -7.77 1.73 16.15
CA PHE A 13 -7.83 0.53 16.99
C PHE A 13 -6.67 0.44 17.98
N ILE A 14 -5.45 0.84 17.58
CA ILE A 14 -4.30 0.88 18.49
C ILE A 14 -4.53 1.89 19.61
N ILE A 15 -4.98 3.10 19.28
CA ILE A 15 -5.25 4.16 20.27
C ILE A 15 -6.35 3.72 21.25
N ILE A 16 -7.43 3.12 20.75
CA ILE A 16 -8.55 2.64 21.58
C ILE A 16 -8.10 1.50 22.50
N GLY A 17 -7.37 0.52 21.97
CA GLY A 17 -6.83 -0.60 22.78
C GLY A 17 -5.86 -0.14 23.85
N ALA A 18 -4.97 0.81 23.52
CA ALA A 18 -4.04 1.40 24.47
C ALA A 18 -4.76 2.21 25.55
N ALA A 19 -5.75 3.01 25.18
CA ALA A 19 -6.57 3.78 26.12
C ALA A 19 -7.34 2.87 27.08
N LEU A 20 -7.90 1.75 26.61
CA LEU A 20 -8.56 0.75 27.45
C LEU A 20 -7.60 0.14 28.48
N LEU A 21 -6.39 -0.24 28.06
CA LEU A 21 -5.39 -0.79 28.97
C LEU A 21 -4.86 0.24 29.98
N ILE A 22 -4.67 1.50 29.55
CA ILE A 22 -4.27 2.58 30.47
C ILE A 22 -5.40 2.89 31.45
N TYR A 23 -6.66 2.90 31.00
CA TYR A 23 -7.82 3.11 31.85
C TYR A 23 -7.92 2.03 32.93
N ASP A 24 -7.82 0.77 32.52
CA ASP A 24 -7.85 -0.38 33.44
C ASP A 24 -6.63 -0.43 34.38
N LEU A 25 -5.48 0.13 33.98
CA LEU A 25 -4.32 0.30 34.86
C LEU A 25 -4.51 1.44 35.87
N ALA A 26 -5.16 2.53 35.44
CA ALA A 26 -5.34 3.74 36.25
C ALA A 26 -6.53 3.66 37.21
N VAL A 27 -7.56 2.92 36.82
CA VAL A 27 -8.72 2.63 37.65
C VAL A 27 -8.56 1.18 38.09
N GLU A 28 -8.27 0.96 39.38
CA GLU A 28 -8.22 -0.39 39.97
C GLU A 28 -9.61 -1.02 39.89
N THR A 29 -9.94 -1.58 38.72
CA THR A 29 -11.15 -2.36 38.49
C THR A 29 -10.80 -3.83 38.63
N ASP A 30 -11.59 -4.57 39.41
CA ASP A 30 -11.47 -6.04 39.53
C ASP A 30 -11.87 -6.79 38.23
N GLU A 31 -12.29 -6.05 37.21
CA GLU A 31 -12.81 -6.57 35.94
C GLU A 31 -11.68 -6.96 34.98
N VAL A 32 -11.17 -8.18 35.14
CA VAL A 32 -10.12 -8.78 34.29
C VAL A 32 -10.49 -8.76 32.79
N TYR A 33 -11.77 -8.70 32.46
CA TYR A 33 -12.27 -8.66 31.08
C TYR A 33 -11.80 -7.42 30.31
N LEU A 34 -11.64 -6.26 30.97
CA LEU A 34 -11.17 -5.03 30.31
C LEU A 34 -9.72 -5.19 29.83
N LYS A 35 -8.85 -5.79 30.66
CA LYS A 35 -7.46 -6.15 30.28
C LYS A 35 -7.44 -7.01 29.02
N VAL A 36 -8.25 -8.07 29.00
CA VAL A 36 -8.25 -9.04 27.91
C VAL A 36 -8.77 -8.41 26.62
N ILE A 37 -9.89 -7.67 26.68
CA ILE A 37 -10.48 -7.01 25.51
C ILE A 37 -9.53 -5.93 24.98
N GLY A 38 -8.98 -5.09 25.86
CA GLY A 38 -8.00 -4.06 25.49
C GLY A 38 -6.78 -4.65 24.79
N LEU A 39 -6.25 -5.76 25.32
CA LEU A 39 -5.12 -6.47 24.72
C LEU A 39 -5.47 -7.06 23.35
N VAL A 40 -6.62 -7.72 23.20
CA VAL A 40 -7.04 -8.31 21.91
C VAL A 40 -7.24 -7.23 20.84
N VAL A 41 -7.90 -6.11 21.20
CA VAL A 41 -8.10 -4.97 20.29
C VAL A 41 -6.76 -4.33 19.90
N LEU A 42 -5.86 -4.14 20.87
CA LEU A 42 -4.52 -3.60 20.63
C LEU A 42 -3.73 -4.49 19.67
N MET A 43 -3.72 -5.81 19.92
CA MET A 43 -3.03 -6.79 19.07
C MET A 43 -3.59 -6.81 17.65
N PHE A 44 -4.91 -6.72 17.48
CA PHE A 44 -5.54 -6.66 16.16
C PHE A 44 -5.13 -5.40 15.37
N GLY A 45 -5.13 -4.25 16.03
CA GLY A 45 -4.68 -2.98 15.45
C GLY A 45 -3.20 -3.02 15.06
N LEU A 46 -2.35 -3.52 15.96
CA LEU A 46 -0.91 -3.60 15.75
C LEU A 46 -0.56 -4.56 14.61
N TYR A 47 -1.14 -5.76 14.60
CA TYR A 47 -0.96 -6.75 13.53
C TYR A 47 -1.29 -6.18 12.15
N SER A 48 -2.40 -5.45 12.05
CA SER A 48 -2.83 -4.82 10.79
C SER A 48 -1.91 -3.68 10.35
N SER A 49 -1.35 -2.93 11.29
CA SER A 49 -0.37 -1.88 11.02
C SER A 49 0.95 -2.46 10.52
N THR A 50 1.50 -3.46 11.23
CA THR A 50 2.75 -4.12 10.86
C THR A 50 2.65 -4.82 9.50
N ARG A 51 1.50 -5.45 9.21
CA ARG A 51 1.28 -6.12 7.91
C ARG A 51 1.20 -5.12 6.75
N GLN A 52 0.62 -3.94 6.94
CA GLN A 52 0.66 -2.89 5.90
C GLN A 52 2.10 -2.39 5.70
N TRP A 53 2.83 -2.14 6.78
CA TRP A 53 4.23 -1.74 6.68
C TRP A 53 5.10 -2.76 5.93
N ALA A 54 4.94 -4.06 6.25
CA ALA A 54 5.60 -5.14 5.53
C ALA A 54 5.19 -5.19 4.04
N SER A 55 3.88 -5.04 3.75
CA SER A 55 3.37 -5.04 2.37
C SER A 55 3.83 -3.86 1.53
N ASP A 56 3.94 -2.67 2.12
CA ASP A 56 4.41 -1.47 1.43
C ASP A 56 5.91 -1.58 1.12
N ASN A 57 6.68 -2.24 1.99
CA ASN A 57 8.10 -2.50 1.77
C ASN A 57 8.36 -3.53 0.66
N ASP A 58 7.53 -4.58 0.55
CA ASP A 58 7.62 -5.56 -0.55
C ASP A 58 7.15 -5.00 -1.90
N LYS A 59 6.10 -4.15 -1.92
CA LYS A 59 5.62 -3.52 -3.16
C LYS A 59 6.66 -2.60 -3.80
N ASN A 60 7.39 -1.84 -2.99
CA ASN A 60 8.50 -1.01 -3.47
C ASN A 60 9.63 -1.84 -4.12
N ARG A 61 9.70 -3.15 -3.87
CA ARG A 61 10.68 -4.03 -4.49
C ARG A 61 10.21 -4.58 -5.85
N ILE A 62 8.90 -4.77 -6.04
CA ILE A 62 8.31 -5.34 -7.27
C ILE A 62 7.93 -4.28 -8.31
N GLU A 63 7.64 -3.03 -7.90
CA GLU A 63 7.42 -1.93 -8.86
C GLU A 63 8.71 -1.52 -9.61
N ASN A 64 9.89 -1.85 -9.10
CA ASN A 64 11.18 -1.57 -9.76
C ASN A 64 11.60 -2.62 -10.82
N GLU A 65 10.77 -3.65 -11.10
CA GLU A 65 11.08 -4.69 -12.10
C GLU A 65 10.08 -4.74 -13.28
N ASN A 66 9.03 -3.89 -13.30
CA ASN A 66 7.99 -3.92 -14.34
C ASN A 66 7.95 -2.70 -15.28
N ASP A 67 8.99 -1.87 -15.32
CA ASP A 67 9.10 -0.71 -16.24
C ASP A 67 10.00 -1.01 -17.47
N THR A 68 10.07 -2.26 -17.96
CA THR A 68 10.84 -2.58 -19.18
C THR A 68 10.10 -3.43 -20.23
N SER A 69 8.80 -3.70 -20.10
CA SER A 69 8.09 -4.48 -21.14
C SER A 69 6.78 -3.85 -21.60
N SER A 70 6.88 -2.74 -22.33
CA SER A 70 5.89 -2.36 -23.36
C SER A 70 6.37 -1.15 -24.16
N ASN A 71 7.42 -1.33 -24.99
CA ASN A 71 7.78 -0.39 -26.06
C ASN A 71 8.28 -1.13 -27.33
N GLU A 72 7.76 -2.33 -27.60
CA GLU A 72 7.99 -3.02 -28.88
C GLU A 72 6.65 -3.41 -29.51
N ALA A 73 6.02 -2.45 -30.19
CA ALA A 73 5.10 -2.71 -31.30
C ALA A 73 4.86 -1.40 -32.08
N LYS A 74 5.80 -1.04 -32.96
CA LYS A 74 5.45 -0.28 -34.16
C LYS A 74 6.45 -0.55 -35.30
N PHE A 75 6.46 -1.79 -35.76
CA PHE A 75 6.78 -2.07 -37.16
C PHE A 75 5.47 -2.03 -37.93
N ASP A 76 5.18 -0.88 -38.54
CA ASP A 76 4.36 -0.84 -39.75
C ASP A 76 5.27 -0.27 -40.84
N GLU A 77 5.79 -1.22 -41.60
CA GLU A 77 6.22 -1.13 -42.98
C GLU A 77 5.27 -0.24 -43.80
N VAL A 78 5.73 0.95 -44.19
CA VAL A 78 5.30 1.59 -45.44
C VAL A 78 6.53 2.19 -46.11
N GLU A 79 7.18 1.31 -46.87
CA GLU A 79 7.60 1.56 -48.24
C GLU A 79 8.47 2.80 -48.51
N ALA A 80 9.78 2.55 -48.48
CA ALA A 80 10.73 3.28 -49.31
C ALA A 80 10.40 3.02 -50.79
N SER A 81 9.85 4.01 -51.48
CA SER A 81 9.83 4.06 -52.93
C SER A 81 10.02 5.49 -53.42
N SER A 82 11.28 5.85 -53.67
CA SER A 82 11.65 6.98 -54.53
C SER A 82 11.49 6.56 -56.00
N PRO A 83 10.94 7.44 -56.86
CA PRO A 83 11.46 7.50 -58.22
C PRO A 83 11.74 8.94 -58.72
N LYS A 84 13.00 9.09 -59.17
CA LYS A 84 13.53 9.88 -60.28
C LYS A 84 13.19 11.37 -60.43
N LYS A 85 14.19 12.18 -60.04
CA LYS A 85 14.90 13.21 -60.83
C LYS A 85 14.23 13.62 -62.16
N ASP A 86 13.46 14.69 -62.08
CA ASP A 86 13.01 15.49 -63.22
C ASP A 86 14.20 16.32 -63.72
N MET A 87 14.66 15.97 -64.92
CA MET A 87 15.65 16.70 -65.70
C MET A 87 14.87 17.76 -66.50
N HIS A 88 15.15 19.04 -66.23
CA HIS A 88 14.68 20.15 -67.06
C HIS A 88 15.56 20.22 -68.33
N ASP A 89 14.91 20.13 -69.49
CA ASP A 89 15.46 20.56 -70.79
C ASP A 89 15.42 22.09 -70.91
#